data_AF-A0A484VAK0-F1
#
_entry.id   AF-A0A484VAK0-F1
#
_cell.length_a   1.000
_cell.length_b   1.000
_cell.length_c   1.000
_cell.angle_alpha   90.00
_cell.angle_beta   90.00
_cell.angle_gamma   90.00
#
_symmetry.space_group_name_H-M   'P 1'
#
loop_
_entity.id
_entity.type
_entity.pdbx_description
1 polymer ?
#
loop_
_entity_poly.entity_id
_entity_poly.type
_entity_poly.pdbx_seq_one_letter_code
_entity_poly.pdbx_strand_id
1 'polypeptide(L)' 'MVLGGEPLGERFLYWNFVSSSKDRLAQAASDWKAGRMKLPDADDAESIPLPEEPKPPSSALS' A
#
# COMPACT_ATOMS: atom_id res chain seq x y z
N MET A 1 25.23 -1.97 -1.83
CA MET A 1 24.53 -1.42 -3.01
C MET A 1 24.23 0.05 -2.74
N VAL A 2 24.35 0.91 -3.76
CA VAL A 2 23.95 2.33 -3.69
C VAL A 2 22.80 2.53 -4.68
N LEU A 3 21.69 3.09 -4.21
CA LEU A 3 20.52 3.46 -5.01
C LEU A 3 20.27 4.96 -4.79
N GLY A 4 20.13 5.73 -5.85
CA GLY A 4 19.90 7.18 -5.79
C GLY A 4 19.25 7.70 -7.08
N GLY A 5 18.60 8.87 -6.98
CA GLY A 5 17.88 9.52 -8.08
C GLY A 5 17.22 10.83 -7.61
N GLU A 6 16.65 11.57 -8.55
CA GLU A 6 15.97 12.84 -8.28
C GLU A 6 14.75 12.66 -7.36
N PRO A 7 14.47 13.62 -6.45
CA PRO A 7 13.35 13.52 -5.53
C PRO A 7 12.00 13.58 -6.25
N LEU A 8 11.11 12.63 -5.93
CA LEU A 8 9.79 12.47 -6.56
C LEU A 8 8.65 13.30 -5.90
N GLY A 9 8.99 14.20 -4.99
CA GLY A 9 8.05 15.00 -4.19
C GLY A 9 7.42 14.23 -3.02
N GLU A 10 6.41 14.84 -2.38
CA GLU A 10 5.70 14.23 -1.25
C GLU A 10 4.93 12.98 -1.67
N ARG A 11 5.04 11.93 -0.85
CA ARG A 11 4.35 10.65 -1.04
C ARG A 11 3.77 10.18 0.27
N PHE A 12 2.53 9.74 0.20
CA PHE A 12 1.83 9.07 1.27
C PHE A 12 1.92 7.56 1.03
N LEU A 13 2.24 6.82 2.08
CA LEU A 13 2.29 5.36 2.09
C LEU A 13 1.21 4.84 3.03
N TYR A 14 0.47 3.84 2.56
CA TYR A 14 -0.49 3.09 3.37
C TYR A 14 -0.49 1.64 2.91
N TRP A 15 0.03 0.74 3.75
CA TRP A 15 0.21 -0.67 3.41
C TRP A 15 0.97 -0.82 2.07
N ASN A 16 0.41 -1.53 1.09
CA ASN A 16 0.98 -1.71 -0.25
C ASN A 16 0.65 -0.57 -1.24
N PHE A 17 0.03 0.53 -0.77
CA PHE A 17 -0.37 1.65 -1.61
C PHE A 17 0.54 2.87 -1.41
N VAL A 18 0.94 3.49 -2.52
CA VAL A 18 1.69 4.75 -2.55
C VAL A 18 1.01 5.76 -3.48
N SER A 19 0.82 6.98 -3.01
CA SER A 19 0.18 8.05 -3.78
C SER A 19 0.66 9.43 -3.30
N SER A 20 0.52 10.45 -4.14
CA SER A 20 0.67 11.85 -3.72
C SER A 20 -0.63 12.45 -3.14
N SER A 21 -1.71 11.67 -3.05
CA SER A 21 -3.01 12.08 -2.51
C SER A 21 -3.54 11.07 -1.48
N LYS A 22 -3.94 11.58 -0.30
CA LYS A 22 -4.55 10.78 0.77
C LYS A 22 -5.94 10.25 0.39
N ASP A 23 -6.76 11.05 -0.31
CA ASP A 23 -8.07 10.62 -0.80
C ASP A 23 -7.96 9.42 -1.74
N ARG A 24 -6.96 9.43 -2.62
CA ARG A 24 -6.70 8.30 -3.52
C ARG A 24 -6.28 7.03 -2.76
N LEU A 25 -5.54 7.17 -1.66
CA LEU A 25 -5.22 6.02 -0.79
C LEU A 25 -6.46 5.49 -0.07
N ALA A 26 -7.32 6.38 0.43
CA ALA A 26 -8.57 5.99 1.09
C ALA A 26 -9.51 5.25 0.11
N GLN A 27 -9.62 5.74 -1.12
CA GLN A 27 -10.38 5.07 -2.18
C GLN A 27 -9.80 3.69 -2.50
N ALA A 28 -8.48 3.59 -2.72
CA ALA A 28 -7.81 2.31 -2.99
C ALA A 28 -8.00 1.31 -1.84
N ALA A 29 -7.97 1.79 -0.60
CA ALA A 29 -8.21 0.96 0.58
C ALA A 29 -9.66 0.43 0.62
N SER A 30 -10.65 1.27 0.27
CA SER A 30 -12.04 0.84 0.15
C SER A 30 -12.23 -0.16 -0.99
N ASP A 31 -11.57 0.06 -2.13
CA ASP A 31 -11.67 -0.83 -3.29
C ASP A 31 -11.06 -2.19 -3.00
N TRP A 32 -9.94 -2.22 -2.28
CA TRP A 32 -9.33 -3.46 -1.81
C TRP A 32 -10.23 -4.23 -0.84
N LYS A 33 -10.78 -3.55 0.18
CA LYS A 33 -11.73 -4.18 1.12
C LYS A 33 -12.99 -4.71 0.43
N ALA A 34 -13.43 -4.04 -0.62
CA ALA A 34 -14.62 -4.43 -1.39
C ALA A 34 -14.33 -5.46 -2.50
N GLY A 35 -13.07 -5.88 -2.69
CA GLY A 35 -12.69 -6.80 -3.77
C GLY A 35 -12.88 -6.22 -5.19
N ARG A 36 -12.88 -4.89 -5.33
CA ARG A 36 -13.06 -4.20 -6.63
C ARG A 36 -11.77 -4.08 -7.43
N MET A 37 -10.62 -4.41 -6.84
CA MET A 37 -9.33 -4.36 -7.51
C MET A 37 -9.08 -5.66 -8.28
N LYS A 38 -8.63 -5.54 -9.54
CA LYS A 38 -8.24 -6.70 -10.33
C LYS A 38 -7.04 -7.39 -9.66
N LEU A 39 -7.22 -8.66 -9.32
CA LEU A 39 -6.14 -9.53 -8.84
C LEU A 39 -5.36 -10.12 -10.04
N PRO A 40 -4.12 -10.59 -9.82
CA PRO A 40 -3.36 -11.30 -10.84
C PRO A 40 -4.14 -12.50 -11.40
N ASP A 41 -4.13 -12.70 -12.71
CA ASP A 41 -4.91 -13.75 -13.38
C ASP A 41 -4.49 -15.20 -13.00
N ALA A 42 -3.35 -15.35 -12.32
CA ALA A 42 -2.81 -16.63 -11.85
C ALA A 42 -2.85 -16.79 -10.32
N ASP A 43 -3.32 -15.78 -9.59
CA ASP A 43 -3.34 -15.72 -8.12
C ASP A 43 -4.48 -14.82 -7.64
N ASP A 44 -5.71 -15.19 -8.01
CA ASP A 44 -6.95 -14.47 -7.68
C ASP A 44 -7.79 -15.13 -6.58
N ALA A 45 -7.36 -16.30 -6.09
CA ALA A 45 -8.10 -17.09 -5.12
C ALA A 45 -8.04 -16.52 -3.68
N GLU A 46 -6.96 -15.82 -3.34
CA GLU A 46 -6.73 -15.31 -1.98
C GLU A 46 -6.29 -13.84 -2.03
N SER A 47 -6.64 -13.08 -1.00
CA SER A 47 -6.24 -11.68 -0.86
C SER A 47 -5.92 -11.36 0.59
N ILE A 48 -4.81 -10.67 0.81
CA ILE A 48 -4.40 -10.25 2.16
C ILE A 48 -5.29 -9.08 2.59
N PRO A 49 -6.08 -9.20 3.68
CA PRO A 49 -6.93 -8.12 4.13
C PRO A 49 -6.12 -6.91 4.60
N LEU A 50 -6.70 -5.72 4.49
CA LEU A 50 -6.12 -4.54 5.10
C LEU A 50 -6.06 -4.71 6.63
N PRO A 51 -5.00 -4.22 7.28
CA PRO A 51 -4.90 -4.29 8.73
C PRO A 51 -5.94 -3.37 9.39
N GLU A 52 -6.52 -3.81 10.49
CA GLU A 52 -7.53 -3.05 11.25
C GLU A 52 -6.91 -1.84 11.96
N GLU A 53 -5.64 -1.94 12.34
CA GLU A 53 -4.83 -0.87 12.91
C GLU A 53 -3.56 -0.68 12.06
N PRO A 54 -3.08 0.55 11.83
CA PRO A 54 -1.76 0.74 11.28
C PRO A 54 -0.77 0.06 12.23
N LYS A 55 -0.20 -1.08 11.82
CA LYS A 55 0.90 -1.68 12.58
C LYS A 55 1.94 -0.57 12.78
N PRO A 56 2.32 -0.25 14.03
CA PRO A 56 3.42 0.68 14.24
C PRO A 56 4.59 0.19 13.40
N PRO A 57 5.39 1.10 12.80
CA PRO A 57 6.53 0.67 12.02
C PRO A 57 7.30 -0.32 12.88
N SER A 58 7.40 -1.57 12.42
CA SER A 58 8.16 -2.59 13.12
C SER A 58 9.55 -1.99 13.26
N SER A 59 9.90 -1.60 14.49
CA SER A 59 11.18 -0.96 14.79
C SER A 59 12.24 -1.93 14.30
N ALA A 60 12.81 -1.62 13.13
CA ALA A 60 13.78 -2.48 12.50
C ALA A 60 15.03 -2.43 13.38
N LEU A 61 15.23 -3.51 14.13
CA LEU A 61 16.51 -4.08 14.57
C LEU A 61 17.48 -3.10 15.26
N SER A 62 17.55 -3.21 16.59
CA SER A 62 18.81 -2.95 17.33
C SER A 62 19.90 -3.94 16.92
#